data_AF-A0A523NRD0-F1
#
_entry.id   AF-A0A523NRD0-F1
#
_cell.length_a   1.000
_cell.length_b   1.000
_cell.length_c   1.000
_cell.angle_alpha   90.00
_cell.angle_beta   90.00
_cell.angle_gamma   90.00
#
_symmetry.space_group_name_H-M   'P 1'
#
loop_
_entity.id
_entity.type
_entity.pdbx_description
1 polymer ?
#
loop_
_entity_poly.entity_id
_entity_poly.type
_entity_poly.pdbx_seq_one_letter_code
_entity_poly.pdbx_strand_id
1 'polypeptide(L)'
;MFLHRYNFFIKHKVLAAAQYDFLFAGDIHDFYDPPTRDKFYRLIEKLEKFKGECTWSESRLLKKFRGANFGLRLQGDRVSVETYIFDGSLRIEGKHLGDMTVRNRLVIAQGAYQEGDVSAAEVICQGQIIGNVKARRKVTILPGGTVVGDIVAPALQFDSGASFQGNCQVDLIQSKAVSPPRKSLIAQLFGSG
;
A
#
# COMPACT_ATOMS: atom_id res chain seq x y z
N MET A 1 -38.44 14.29 -39.89
CA MET A 1 -38.06 12.86 -40.03
C MET A 1 -36.80 12.64 -39.21
N PHE A 2 -36.96 12.46 -37.89
CA PHE A 2 -35.86 12.33 -36.92
C PHE A 2 -35.38 10.87 -36.90
N LEU A 3 -34.35 10.56 -37.70
CA LEU A 3 -33.57 9.34 -37.52
C LEU A 3 -32.58 9.58 -36.37
N HIS A 4 -33.04 9.41 -35.14
CA HIS A 4 -32.15 9.25 -34.00
C HIS A 4 -31.35 7.96 -34.26
N ARG A 5 -30.09 8.12 -34.67
CA ARG A 5 -29.07 7.07 -34.69
C ARG A 5 -28.95 6.52 -33.25
N TYR A 6 -29.75 5.51 -32.94
CA TYR A 6 -29.46 4.58 -31.85
C TYR A 6 -28.27 3.72 -32.29
N ASN A 7 -27.08 4.32 -32.25
CA ASN A 7 -25.84 3.54 -32.27
C ASN A 7 -25.74 2.89 -30.89
N PHE A 8 -26.42 1.75 -30.74
CA PHE A 8 -26.16 0.82 -29.65
C PHE A 8 -24.70 0.39 -29.83
N PHE A 9 -23.76 1.07 -29.18
CA PHE A 9 -22.38 0.61 -29.10
C PHE A 9 -22.44 -0.74 -28.38
N ILE A 10 -22.42 -1.82 -29.16
CA ILE A 10 -22.24 -3.17 -28.64
C ILE A 10 -20.85 -3.14 -28.01
N LYS A 11 -20.82 -3.03 -26.67
CA LYS A 11 -19.56 -3.06 -25.92
C LYS A 11 -18.94 -4.43 -26.12
N HIS A 12 -17.75 -4.46 -26.71
CA HIS A 12 -17.02 -5.68 -26.93
C HIS A 12 -16.18 -6.01 -25.70
N LYS A 13 -16.08 -7.31 -25.38
CA LYS A 13 -15.27 -7.77 -24.26
C LYS A 13 -13.80 -7.57 -24.60
N VAL A 14 -13.12 -6.70 -23.87
CA VAL A 14 -11.69 -6.37 -24.08
C VAL A 14 -10.80 -7.47 -23.51
N LEU A 15 -11.21 -8.08 -22.40
CA LEU A 15 -10.50 -9.15 -21.71
C LEU A 15 -11.06 -10.53 -22.02
N ALA A 16 -10.18 -11.52 -22.20
CA ALA A 16 -10.58 -12.91 -22.14
C ALA A 16 -11.13 -13.26 -20.74
N ALA A 17 -11.93 -14.32 -20.60
CA ALA A 17 -12.51 -14.71 -19.31
C ALA A 17 -11.45 -14.86 -18.21
N ALA A 18 -10.39 -15.65 -18.47
CA ALA A 18 -9.29 -15.83 -17.53
C ALA A 18 -8.52 -14.52 -17.17
N GLN A 19 -8.47 -13.54 -18.09
CA GLN A 19 -7.86 -12.24 -17.80
C GLN A 19 -8.75 -11.41 -16.88
N TYR A 20 -10.06 -11.43 -17.10
CA TYR A 20 -11.04 -10.79 -16.25
C TYR A 20 -11.00 -11.38 -14.84
N ASP A 21 -11.06 -12.71 -14.72
CA ASP A 21 -11.09 -13.40 -13.43
C ASP A 21 -9.81 -13.14 -12.62
N PHE A 22 -8.65 -13.16 -13.29
CA PHE A 22 -7.37 -12.80 -12.69
C PHE A 22 -7.37 -11.36 -12.14
N LEU A 23 -7.80 -10.39 -12.95
CA LEU A 23 -7.85 -8.98 -12.53
C LEU A 23 -8.92 -8.76 -11.44
N PHE A 24 -10.04 -9.46 -11.50
CA PHE A 24 -11.11 -9.39 -10.50
C PHE A 24 -10.64 -9.86 -9.12
N ALA A 25 -9.89 -10.96 -9.08
CA ALA A 25 -9.34 -11.54 -7.85
C ALA A 25 -8.21 -10.68 -7.22
N GLY A 26 -7.55 -9.82 -8.00
CA GLY A 26 -6.48 -8.97 -7.50
C GLY A 26 -6.92 -7.93 -6.48
N ASP A 27 -6.01 -7.56 -5.57
CA ASP A 27 -6.15 -6.52 -4.57
C ASP A 27 -5.05 -5.47 -4.75
N ILE A 28 -5.42 -4.19 -4.73
CA ILE A 28 -4.49 -3.07 -4.90
C ILE A 28 -3.53 -2.90 -3.72
N HIS A 29 -3.86 -3.47 -2.56
CA HIS A 29 -3.07 -3.34 -1.33
C HIS A 29 -2.16 -4.54 -1.06
N ASP A 30 -2.24 -5.58 -1.89
CA ASP A 30 -1.46 -6.81 -1.75
C ASP A 30 -0.09 -6.73 -2.43
N PHE A 31 0.75 -7.73 -2.18
CA PHE A 31 2.12 -7.83 -2.68
C PHE A 31 2.23 -8.98 -3.69
N TYR A 32 2.69 -8.65 -4.90
CA TYR A 32 2.84 -9.62 -5.98
C TYR A 32 4.30 -9.77 -6.39
N ASP A 33 4.69 -10.97 -6.80
CA ASP A 33 5.97 -11.19 -7.49
C ASP A 33 6.02 -10.39 -8.81
N PRO A 34 7.22 -10.09 -9.33
CA PRO A 34 7.38 -9.29 -10.55
C PRO A 34 6.52 -9.74 -11.74
N PRO A 35 6.50 -11.01 -12.17
CA PRO A 35 5.72 -11.40 -13.35
C PRO A 35 4.20 -11.27 -13.13
N THR A 36 3.71 -11.56 -11.93
CA THR A 36 2.30 -11.37 -11.58
C THR A 36 1.92 -9.89 -11.57
N ARG A 37 2.78 -9.05 -10.99
CA ARG A 37 2.62 -7.59 -10.95
C ARG A 37 2.60 -6.98 -12.36
N ASP A 38 3.52 -7.40 -13.22
CA ASP A 38 3.57 -6.98 -14.63
C ASP A 38 2.30 -7.37 -15.39
N LYS A 39 1.77 -8.56 -15.12
CA LYS A 39 0.51 -9.02 -15.72
C LYS A 39 -0.66 -8.12 -15.32
N PHE A 40 -0.76 -7.71 -14.05
CA PHE A 40 -1.79 -6.76 -13.62
C PHE A 40 -1.70 -5.44 -14.39
N TYR A 41 -0.51 -4.83 -14.45
CA TYR A 41 -0.31 -3.56 -15.13
C TYR A 41 -0.65 -3.64 -16.63
N ARG A 42 -0.20 -4.69 -17.33
CA ARG A 42 -0.52 -4.91 -18.75
C ARG A 42 -2.02 -5.02 -19.01
N LEU A 43 -2.77 -5.68 -18.12
CA LEU A 43 -4.23 -5.81 -18.27
C LEU A 43 -4.97 -4.50 -17.99
N ILE A 44 -4.51 -3.74 -17.00
CA ILE A 44 -5.07 -2.41 -16.70
C ILE A 44 -4.80 -1.46 -17.86
N GLU A 45 -3.57 -1.40 -18.36
CA GLU A 45 -3.21 -0.60 -19.53
C GLU A 45 -4.05 -0.97 -20.75
N LYS A 46 -4.26 -2.28 -20.98
CA LYS A 46 -5.15 -2.76 -22.04
C LYS A 46 -6.59 -2.24 -21.86
N LEU A 47 -7.15 -2.31 -20.65
CA LEU A 47 -8.48 -1.76 -20.37
C LEU A 47 -8.55 -0.24 -20.54
N GLU A 48 -7.50 0.50 -20.16
CA GLU A 48 -7.43 1.96 -20.34
C GLU A 48 -7.39 2.33 -21.82
N LYS A 49 -6.61 1.62 -22.62
CA LYS A 49 -6.50 1.82 -24.07
C LYS A 49 -7.83 1.62 -24.78
N PHE A 50 -8.63 0.62 -24.36
CA PHE A 50 -9.92 0.27 -24.98
C PHE A 50 -11.13 0.68 -24.10
N LYS A 51 -11.00 1.74 -23.31
CA LYS A 51 -12.03 2.15 -22.33
C LYS A 51 -13.41 2.42 -22.95
N GLY A 52 -13.47 2.87 -24.20
CA GLY A 52 -14.71 3.12 -24.93
C GLY A 52 -15.45 1.84 -25.35
N GLU A 53 -14.71 0.73 -25.50
CA GLU A 53 -15.23 -0.56 -25.93
C GLU A 53 -15.55 -1.49 -24.75
N CYS A 54 -14.95 -1.23 -23.59
CA CYS A 54 -15.14 -2.00 -22.37
C CYS A 54 -16.62 -2.22 -22.04
N THR A 55 -16.95 -3.45 -21.67
CA THR A 55 -18.22 -3.80 -21.03
C THR A 55 -18.42 -3.01 -19.74
N TRP A 56 -19.66 -3.00 -19.22
CA TRP A 56 -19.96 -2.31 -17.96
C TRP A 56 -19.14 -2.89 -16.78
N SER A 57 -19.00 -4.22 -16.72
CA SER A 57 -18.22 -4.91 -15.70
C SER A 57 -16.73 -4.57 -15.79
N GLU A 58 -16.15 -4.57 -16.99
CA GLU A 58 -14.75 -4.14 -17.22
C GLU A 58 -14.54 -2.66 -16.85
N SER A 59 -15.51 -1.80 -17.13
CA SER A 59 -15.44 -0.38 -16.74
C SER A 59 -15.44 -0.21 -15.21
N ARG A 60 -16.21 -1.05 -14.49
CA ARG A 60 -16.22 -1.09 -13.02
C ARG A 60 -14.91 -1.64 -12.47
N LEU A 61 -14.37 -2.67 -13.14
CA LEU A 61 -13.07 -3.25 -12.79
C LEU A 61 -11.94 -2.24 -12.97
N LEU A 62 -11.92 -1.48 -14.07
CA LEU A 62 -10.93 -0.43 -14.30
C LEU A 62 -11.00 0.67 -13.22
N LYS A 63 -12.21 1.01 -12.75
CA LYS A 63 -12.37 1.96 -11.63
C LYS A 63 -11.76 1.44 -10.32
N LYS A 64 -11.86 0.12 -10.05
CA LYS A 64 -11.25 -0.52 -8.87
C LYS A 64 -9.73 -0.33 -8.84
N PHE A 65 -9.08 -0.36 -10.01
CA PHE A 65 -7.62 -0.30 -10.15
C PHE A 65 -7.08 1.08 -10.55
N ARG A 66 -7.92 2.12 -10.51
CA ARG A 66 -7.48 3.48 -10.87
C ARG A 66 -6.40 3.96 -9.89
N GLY A 67 -5.21 4.27 -10.42
CA GLY A 67 -4.07 4.68 -9.60
C GLY A 67 -3.46 3.54 -8.79
N ALA A 68 -3.63 2.29 -9.22
CA ALA A 68 -3.06 1.14 -8.55
C ALA A 68 -1.53 1.22 -8.46
N ASN A 69 -1.00 1.13 -7.24
CA ASN A 69 0.42 0.91 -6.97
C ASN A 69 0.57 -0.39 -6.19
N PHE A 70 0.53 -1.50 -6.93
CA PHE A 70 0.62 -2.84 -6.36
C PHE A 70 1.95 -3.03 -5.63
N GLY A 71 1.89 -3.67 -4.47
CA GLY A 71 3.06 -4.01 -3.70
C GLY A 71 3.96 -4.98 -4.47
N LEU A 72 5.27 -4.82 -4.31
CA LEU A 72 6.27 -5.76 -4.81
C LEU A 72 6.62 -6.76 -3.72
N ARG A 73 6.60 -8.06 -4.06
CA ARG A 73 7.14 -9.14 -3.24
C ARG A 73 8.52 -9.52 -3.76
N LEU A 74 9.55 -9.24 -2.97
CA LEU A 74 10.92 -9.67 -3.25
C LEU A 74 11.20 -10.97 -2.52
N GLN A 75 11.44 -12.01 -3.30
CA GLN A 75 11.84 -13.32 -2.81
C GLN A 75 13.34 -13.55 -3.03
N GLY A 76 13.92 -14.31 -2.10
CA GLY A 76 15.31 -14.76 -2.15
C GLY A 76 16.31 -13.74 -1.65
N ASP A 77 17.56 -14.20 -1.59
CA ASP A 77 18.64 -13.45 -0.96
C ASP A 77 19.24 -12.41 -1.91
N ARG A 78 19.55 -11.23 -1.37
CA ARG A 78 20.08 -10.09 -2.09
C ARG A 78 21.10 -9.33 -1.25
N VAL A 79 22.12 -8.80 -1.91
CA VAL A 79 23.10 -7.88 -1.34
C VAL A 79 23.14 -6.65 -2.25
N SER A 80 22.93 -5.49 -1.67
CA SER A 80 22.93 -4.19 -2.35
C SER A 80 24.08 -3.36 -1.81
N VAL A 81 24.97 -2.90 -2.69
CA VAL A 81 26.08 -2.00 -2.32
C VAL A 81 25.57 -0.57 -2.10
N GLU A 82 24.53 -0.19 -2.83
CA GLU A 82 23.85 1.10 -2.72
C GLU A 82 22.49 0.95 -2.03
N THR A 83 21.93 2.07 -1.59
CA THR A 83 20.58 2.10 -1.01
C THR A 83 19.53 1.67 -2.03
N TYR A 84 18.76 0.63 -1.71
CA TYR A 84 17.65 0.18 -2.53
C TYR A 84 16.44 1.11 -2.39
N ILE A 85 16.07 1.81 -3.47
CA ILE A 85 14.96 2.78 -3.47
C ILE A 85 13.75 2.18 -4.20
N PHE A 86 12.59 2.19 -3.54
CA PHE A 86 11.34 1.68 -4.12
C PHE A 86 10.16 2.64 -3.94
N ASP A 87 9.57 3.08 -5.05
CA ASP A 87 8.41 3.96 -5.11
C ASP A 87 7.09 3.16 -5.01
N GLY A 88 6.83 2.58 -3.84
CA GLY A 88 5.61 1.80 -3.60
C GLY A 88 5.62 1.06 -2.27
N SER A 89 4.84 -0.01 -2.19
CA SER A 89 4.86 -0.94 -1.05
C SER A 89 5.75 -2.14 -1.36
N LEU A 90 6.61 -2.53 -0.43
CA LEU A 90 7.58 -3.61 -0.58
C LEU A 90 7.39 -4.67 0.50
N ARG A 91 7.45 -5.95 0.12
CA ARG A 91 7.48 -7.09 1.03
C ARG A 91 8.74 -7.91 0.76
N ILE A 92 9.53 -8.17 1.79
CA ILE A 92 10.77 -8.95 1.73
C ILE A 92 10.51 -10.36 2.29
N GLU A 93 10.87 -11.36 1.50
CA GLU A 93 10.80 -12.79 1.81
C GLU A 93 12.17 -13.42 1.48
N GLY A 94 13.14 -13.24 2.38
CA GLY A 94 14.52 -13.70 2.21
C GLY A 94 15.51 -12.84 2.98
N LYS A 95 16.80 -12.99 2.68
CA LYS A 95 17.88 -12.18 3.25
C LYS A 95 18.18 -10.97 2.37
N HIS A 96 18.12 -9.77 2.90
CA HIS A 96 18.55 -8.55 2.20
C HIS A 96 19.61 -7.82 3.02
N LEU A 97 20.75 -7.55 2.40
CA LEU A 97 21.86 -6.79 2.99
C LEU A 97 22.01 -5.46 2.24
N GLY A 98 22.06 -4.35 2.96
CA GLY A 98 22.15 -3.00 2.42
C GLY A 98 20.94 -2.14 2.79
N ASP A 99 21.12 -0.82 2.70
CA ASP A 99 20.11 0.16 3.12
C ASP A 99 18.89 0.15 2.19
N MET A 100 17.73 0.53 2.73
CA MET A 100 16.48 0.55 1.99
C MET A 100 15.68 1.81 2.22
N THR A 101 15.17 2.42 1.14
CA THR A 101 14.19 3.50 1.19
C THR A 101 12.94 3.13 0.41
N VAL A 102 11.83 2.93 1.13
CA VAL A 102 10.53 2.58 0.57
C VAL A 102 9.58 3.75 0.74
N ARG A 103 8.87 4.16 -0.31
CA ARG A 103 7.98 5.33 -0.19
C ARG A 103 6.75 5.05 0.66
N ASN A 104 6.16 3.86 0.55
CA ASN A 104 4.92 3.53 1.23
C ASN A 104 5.17 2.53 2.37
N ARG A 105 4.65 1.31 2.24
CA ARG A 105 4.73 0.28 3.28
C ARG A 105 5.88 -0.68 2.99
N LEU A 106 6.74 -0.92 3.98
CA LEU A 106 7.71 -2.00 3.96
C LEU A 106 7.28 -3.10 4.93
N VAL A 107 7.28 -4.35 4.46
CA VAL A 107 6.97 -5.54 5.25
C VAL A 107 8.17 -6.48 5.23
N ILE A 108 8.74 -6.76 6.39
CA ILE A 108 9.74 -7.82 6.57
C ILE A 108 8.97 -9.07 7.00
N ALA A 109 8.84 -10.04 6.10
CA ALA A 109 8.05 -11.24 6.35
C ALA A 109 8.69 -12.14 7.41
N GLN A 110 7.92 -13.10 7.92
CA GLN A 110 8.43 -14.12 8.82
C GLN A 110 9.60 -14.89 8.18
N GLY A 111 10.69 -15.05 8.93
CA GLY A 111 11.92 -15.69 8.44
C GLY A 111 12.77 -14.83 7.49
N ALA A 112 12.32 -13.62 7.13
CA ALA A 112 13.14 -12.68 6.38
C ALA A 112 14.17 -11.98 7.30
N TYR A 113 15.31 -11.60 6.74
CA TYR A 113 16.38 -10.90 7.43
C TYR A 113 16.78 -9.67 6.63
N GLN A 114 16.77 -8.51 7.26
CA GLN A 114 17.21 -7.25 6.68
C GLN A 114 18.34 -6.68 7.52
N GLU A 115 19.49 -6.40 6.91
CA GLU A 115 20.61 -5.72 7.56
C GLU A 115 20.97 -4.46 6.81
N GLY A 116 21.03 -3.33 7.51
CA GLY A 116 21.15 -1.99 6.96
C GLY A 116 20.00 -1.09 7.40
N ASP A 117 20.17 0.20 7.19
CA ASP A 117 19.22 1.22 7.63
C ASP A 117 17.97 1.23 6.72
N VAL A 118 16.81 1.37 7.35
CA VAL A 118 15.51 1.25 6.71
C VAL A 118 14.72 2.53 6.87
N SER A 119 14.23 3.09 5.77
CA SER A 119 13.35 4.25 5.73
C SER A 119 12.05 3.93 5.01
N ALA A 120 10.90 4.08 5.67
CA ALA A 120 9.58 3.86 5.04
C ALA A 120 8.50 4.83 5.54
N ALA A 121 7.31 4.81 4.93
CA ALA A 121 6.15 5.46 5.57
C ALA A 121 5.59 4.58 6.69
N GLU A 122 5.38 3.31 6.40
CA GLU A 122 5.01 2.29 7.39
C GLU A 122 6.00 1.13 7.34
N VAL A 123 6.42 0.63 8.51
CA VAL A 123 7.23 -0.59 8.62
C VAL A 123 6.46 -1.63 9.41
N ILE A 124 6.36 -2.84 8.88
CA ILE A 124 5.77 -4.01 9.55
C ILE A 124 6.84 -5.10 9.60
N CYS A 125 7.21 -5.55 10.79
CA CYS A 125 8.26 -6.55 10.98
C CYS A 125 7.69 -7.84 11.60
N GLN A 126 7.83 -8.95 10.88
CA GLN A 126 7.61 -10.33 11.35
C GLN A 126 8.90 -11.17 11.31
N GLY A 127 9.96 -10.65 10.69
CA GLY A 127 11.28 -11.26 10.58
C GLY A 127 12.31 -10.53 11.45
N GLN A 128 13.52 -10.35 10.94
CA GLN A 128 14.61 -9.68 11.65
C GLN A 128 15.11 -8.45 10.91
N ILE A 129 15.27 -7.34 11.62
CA ILE A 129 15.95 -6.13 11.12
C ILE A 129 17.15 -5.84 12.02
N ILE A 130 18.33 -5.72 11.42
CA ILE A 130 19.57 -5.27 12.06
C ILE A 130 19.97 -3.94 11.41
N GLY A 131 19.71 -2.83 12.10
CA GLY A 131 19.89 -1.48 11.56
C GLY A 131 18.84 -0.50 12.09
N ASN A 132 19.01 0.77 11.77
CA ASN A 132 18.11 1.82 12.22
C ASN A 132 16.83 1.85 11.38
N VAL A 133 15.69 2.09 12.01
CA VAL A 133 14.38 2.14 11.35
C VAL A 133 13.78 3.53 11.48
N LYS A 134 13.59 4.20 10.35
CA LYS A 134 12.89 5.48 10.27
C LYS A 134 11.55 5.30 9.57
N ALA A 135 10.45 5.52 10.28
CA ALA A 135 9.11 5.48 9.69
C ALA A 135 8.42 6.84 9.77
N ARG A 136 7.82 7.29 8.66
CA ARG A 136 7.09 8.58 8.62
C ARG A 136 5.71 8.53 9.30
N ARG A 137 5.14 7.33 9.50
CA ARG A 137 3.79 7.15 10.07
C ARG A 137 3.78 6.16 11.23
N LYS A 138 4.23 4.92 11.00
CA LYS A 138 4.08 3.86 11.99
C LYS A 138 5.12 2.76 11.82
N VAL A 139 5.64 2.24 12.93
CA VAL A 139 6.32 0.95 12.98
C VAL A 139 5.45 -0.03 13.76
N THR A 140 5.29 -1.24 13.21
CA THR A 140 4.58 -2.35 13.86
C THR A 140 5.50 -3.56 13.90
N ILE A 141 5.84 -4.05 15.10
CA ILE A 141 6.56 -5.32 15.26
C ILE A 141 5.53 -6.35 15.69
N LEU A 142 5.33 -7.35 14.83
CA LEU A 142 4.39 -8.45 15.02
C LEU A 142 5.08 -9.61 15.75
N PRO A 143 4.32 -10.63 16.23
CA PRO A 143 4.91 -11.78 16.92
C PRO A 143 5.99 -12.47 16.09
N GLY A 144 7.14 -12.77 16.70
CA GLY A 144 8.32 -13.33 16.02
C GLY A 144 9.21 -12.28 15.33
N GLY A 145 8.76 -11.03 15.25
CA GLY A 145 9.55 -9.91 14.73
C GLY A 145 10.64 -9.47 15.71
N THR A 146 11.85 -9.26 15.21
CA THR A 146 12.99 -8.75 15.98
C THR A 146 13.59 -7.53 15.30
N VAL A 147 13.81 -6.44 16.04
CA VAL A 147 14.54 -5.26 15.56
C VAL A 147 15.68 -4.94 16.50
N VAL A 148 16.90 -4.85 15.96
CA VAL A 148 18.11 -4.43 16.68
C VAL A 148 18.64 -3.17 16.01
N GLY A 149 18.58 -2.04 16.71
CA GLY A 149 18.91 -0.71 16.18
C GLY A 149 17.95 0.36 16.69
N ASP A 150 18.16 1.61 16.31
CA ASP A 150 17.33 2.72 16.77
C ASP A 150 16.09 2.91 15.90
N ILE A 151 14.93 3.20 16.52
CA ILE A 151 13.66 3.43 15.82
C ILE A 151 13.21 4.88 15.99
N VAL A 152 12.92 5.55 14.88
CA VAL A 152 12.30 6.89 14.86
C VAL A 152 10.98 6.82 14.11
N ALA A 153 9.86 7.04 14.80
CA ALA A 153 8.53 7.04 14.18
C ALA A 153 7.48 7.77 15.03
N PRO A 154 6.45 8.39 14.44
CA PRO A 154 5.41 9.06 15.21
C PRO A 154 4.41 8.11 15.90
N ALA A 155 4.41 6.82 15.53
CA ALA A 155 3.64 5.78 16.19
C ALA A 155 4.39 4.45 16.19
N LEU A 156 4.34 3.75 17.32
CA LEU A 156 4.96 2.44 17.53
C LEU A 156 3.92 1.46 18.06
N GLN A 157 3.91 0.25 17.53
CA GLN A 157 3.11 -0.87 18.04
C GLN A 157 4.00 -2.10 18.16
N PHE A 158 3.95 -2.75 19.32
CA PHE A 158 4.61 -4.02 19.58
C PHE A 158 3.55 -5.01 20.03
N ASP A 159 3.43 -6.12 19.31
CA ASP A 159 2.53 -7.21 19.67
C ASP A 159 3.25 -8.23 20.56
N SER A 160 2.48 -9.03 21.30
CA SER A 160 3.03 -10.07 22.17
C SER A 160 3.93 -11.03 21.38
N GLY A 161 5.19 -11.18 21.82
CA GLY A 161 6.19 -11.99 21.13
C GLY A 161 7.06 -11.23 20.13
N ALA A 162 6.96 -9.90 20.07
CA ALA A 162 7.93 -9.03 19.43
C ALA A 162 9.15 -8.78 20.33
N SER A 163 10.34 -8.67 19.70
CA SER A 163 11.59 -8.33 20.37
C SER A 163 12.18 -7.04 19.78
N PHE A 164 12.66 -6.17 20.65
CA PHE A 164 13.29 -4.91 20.25
C PHE A 164 14.48 -4.60 21.15
N GLN A 165 15.61 -4.21 20.56
CA GLN A 165 16.81 -3.77 21.27
C GLN A 165 17.39 -2.52 20.60
N GLY A 166 17.33 -1.38 21.29
CA GLY A 166 17.85 -0.09 20.84
C GLY A 166 17.10 1.07 21.48
N ASN A 167 17.34 2.28 20.98
CA ASN A 167 16.60 3.46 21.40
C ASN A 167 15.36 3.66 20.52
N CYS A 168 14.27 4.15 21.11
CA CYS A 168 13.09 4.54 20.35
C CYS A 168 12.77 6.02 20.59
N GLN A 169 12.53 6.75 19.51
CA GLN A 169 12.08 8.13 19.53
C GLN A 169 10.71 8.21 18.86
N VAL A 170 9.74 8.71 19.62
CA VAL A 170 8.40 8.99 19.10
C VAL A 170 8.31 10.47 18.73
N ASP A 171 8.32 10.75 17.42
CA ASP A 171 8.14 12.12 16.95
C ASP A 171 6.70 12.59 17.20
N LEU A 172 6.56 13.73 17.87
CA LEU A 172 5.25 14.32 18.12
C LEU A 172 4.56 14.63 16.79
N ILE A 173 3.42 13.99 16.55
CA ILE A 173 2.54 14.34 15.44
C ILE A 173 2.12 15.79 15.67
N GLN A 174 2.61 16.72 14.86
CA GLN A 174 2.00 18.05 14.76
C GLN A 174 0.61 17.88 14.17
N SER A 175 -0.37 17.62 15.04
CA SER A 175 -1.77 17.60 14.64
C SER A 175 -2.12 18.99 14.14
N LYS A 176 -2.52 19.09 12.87
CA LYS A 176 -3.31 20.24 12.42
C LYS A 176 -4.55 20.24 13.30
N ALA A 177 -4.69 21.26 14.14
CA ALA A 177 -5.77 21.40 15.10
C ALA A 177 -7.12 21.04 14.44
N VAL A 178 -7.78 20.02 14.97
CA VAL A 178 -9.18 19.75 14.65
C VAL A 178 -9.97 20.93 15.23
N SER A 179 -10.48 21.80 14.36
CA SER A 179 -11.38 22.86 14.78
C SER A 179 -12.62 22.23 15.44
N PRO A 180 -13.07 22.73 16.61
CA PRO A 180 -14.22 22.16 17.29
C PRO A 180 -15.48 22.26 16.40
N PRO A 181 -16.41 21.31 16.49
CA PRO A 181 -17.64 21.34 15.71
C PRO A 181 -18.42 22.61 16.03
N ARG A 182 -18.92 23.30 14.99
CA ARG A 182 -19.81 24.46 15.14
C ARG A 182 -21.02 24.02 15.98
N LYS A 183 -21.21 24.64 17.15
CA LYS A 183 -22.46 24.56 17.91
C LYS A 183 -23.62 24.95 16.98
N SER A 184 -24.61 24.08 16.86
CA SER A 184 -25.87 24.31 16.15
C SER A 184 -26.65 25.46 16.78
N LEU A 185 -26.99 26.49 16.02
CA LEU A 185 -28.04 27.44 16.39
C LEU A 185 -29.40 26.76 16.17
N ILE A 186 -29.95 26.13 17.21
CA ILE A 186 -31.40 25.98 17.36
C ILE A 186 -31.76 26.41 18.78
N ALA A 187 -31.63 27.72 19.03
CA ALA A 187 -32.09 28.35 20.25
C ALA A 187 -32.73 29.69 19.93
N GLN A 188 -33.73 29.71 19.05
CA GLN A 188 -34.76 30.75 18.98
C GLN A 188 -36.05 30.10 18.46
N LEU A 189 -37.18 30.54 19.01
CA LEU A 189 -38.55 30.03 18.87
C LEU A 189 -38.93 29.02 19.95
N PHE A 190 -39.42 29.57 21.07
CA PHE A 190 -40.56 29.16 21.90
C PHE A 190 -40.27 29.58 23.34
N GLY A 191 -40.77 30.77 23.72
CA GLY A 191 -40.64 31.30 25.07
C GLY A 191 -41.24 32.70 25.23
N SER A 192 -42.54 32.73 25.56
CA SER A 192 -43.32 33.78 26.26
C SER A 192 -43.50 35.15 25.60
N GLY A 193 -44.75 35.39 25.19
CA GLY A 193 -45.40 36.66 24.92
C GLY A 193 -46.88 36.42 24.69
#